data_AF-S4YMC5-F1
#
_entry.id   AF-S4YMC5-F1
#
_cell.length_a   1.000
_cell.length_b   1.000
_cell.length_c   1.000
_cell.angle_alpha   90.00
_cell.angle_beta   90.00
_cell.angle_gamma   90.00
#
_symmetry.space_group_name_H-M   'P 1'
#
loop_
_entity.id
_entity.type
_entity.pdbx_description
1 polymer ?
#
loop_
_entity_poly.entity_id
_entity_poly.type
_entity_poly.pdbx_seq_one_letter_code
_entity_poly.pdbx_strand_id
1 'polypeptide(L)'
;MVVYSFFVRGDQIFALNTSSPDFEARQKHFLDKGYAKQFEELEALSPEAAVIRFKDIKGEERKTEHAFSTSAVFTSLMDVLLKKG
;
A
#
# COMPACT_ATOMS: atom_id res chain seq x y z
N MET A 1 13.21 0.39 17.84
CA MET A 1 12.29 -0.03 16.76
C MET A 1 12.71 0.72 15.50
N VAL A 2 12.41 0.18 14.33
CA VAL A 2 12.87 0.72 13.04
C VAL A 2 11.65 0.91 12.14
N VAL A 3 11.62 2.02 11.40
CA VAL A 3 10.57 2.30 10.43
C VAL A 3 10.89 1.59 9.11
N TYR A 4 9.90 0.93 8.53
CA TYR A 4 9.99 0.25 7.25
C TYR A 4 9.03 0.85 6.23
N SER A 5 9.52 1.12 5.02
CA SER A 5 8.67 1.36 3.84
C SER A 5 8.46 0.06 3.06
N PHE A 6 7.28 -0.10 2.45
CA PHE A 6 6.91 -1.34 1.75
C PHE A 6 6.86 -1.15 0.22
N PHE A 7 7.27 -2.19 -0.51
CA PHE A 7 7.28 -2.24 -1.96
C PHE A 7 6.59 -3.51 -2.44
N VAL A 8 5.58 -3.36 -3.29
CA VAL A 8 4.70 -4.46 -3.71
C VAL A 8 4.68 -4.63 -5.22
N ARG A 9 4.70 -5.88 -5.67
CA ARG A 9 4.51 -6.25 -7.07
C ARG A 9 3.85 -7.63 -7.14
N GLY A 10 2.57 -7.66 -7.53
CA GLY A 10 1.76 -8.87 -7.40
C GLY A 10 1.72 -9.33 -5.93
N ASP A 11 2.06 -10.60 -5.69
CA ASP A 11 2.09 -11.19 -4.33
C ASP A 11 3.42 -10.97 -3.59
N GLN A 12 4.40 -10.32 -4.23
CA GLN A 12 5.71 -10.06 -3.62
C GLN A 12 5.67 -8.77 -2.82
N ILE A 13 6.06 -8.84 -1.55
CA ILE A 13 6.16 -7.71 -0.62
C ILE A 13 7.58 -7.65 -0.08
N PHE A 14 8.21 -6.48 -0.18
CA PHE A 14 9.51 -6.19 0.43
C PHE A 14 9.38 -5.04 1.43
N ALA A 15 10.04 -5.18 2.58
CA ALA A 15 10.18 -4.13 3.58
C ALA A 15 11.61 -3.58 3.58
N LEU A 16 11.76 -2.27 3.47
CA LEU A 16 13.04 -1.57 3.53
C LEU A 16 13.13 -0.72 4.79
N ASN A 17 14.19 -0.93 5.57
CA ASN A 17 14.54 -0.08 6.70
C ASN A 17 14.90 1.32 6.19
N THR A 18 14.13 2.33 6.60
CA THR A 18 14.32 3.73 6.17
C THR A 18 15.57 4.39 6.76
N SER A 19 16.07 3.89 7.88
CA SER A 19 17.29 4.35 8.53
C SER A 19 18.55 3.69 7.97
N SER A 20 18.41 2.76 7.03
CA SER A 20 19.56 2.08 6.43
C SER A 20 20.30 3.03 5.47
N PRO A 21 21.65 3.08 5.50
CA PRO A 21 22.42 3.97 4.62
C PRO A 21 22.27 3.66 3.12
N ASP A 22 21.80 2.44 2.79
CA ASP A 22 21.53 1.99 1.42
C ASP A 22 20.06 2.15 1.00
N PHE A 23 19.22 2.79 1.84
CA PHE A 23 17.78 2.88 1.62
C PHE A 23 17.44 3.47 0.25
N GLU A 24 18.03 4.60 -0.12
CA GLU A 24 17.74 5.28 -1.39
C GLU A 24 18.12 4.43 -2.61
N ALA A 25 19.28 3.77 -2.56
CA ALA A 25 19.74 2.90 -3.64
C ALA A 25 18.79 1.69 -3.81
N ARG A 26 18.35 1.09 -2.71
CA ARG A 26 17.41 -0.03 -2.72
C ARG A 26 16.02 0.40 -3.14
N GLN A 27 15.52 1.53 -2.64
CA GLN A 27 14.25 2.13 -3.05
C GLN A 27 14.23 2.33 -4.58
N LYS A 28 15.25 2.98 -5.13
CA LYS A 28 15.37 3.18 -6.58
C LYS A 28 15.37 1.85 -7.33
N HIS A 29 16.12 0.85 -6.85
CA HIS A 29 16.15 -0.48 -7.47
C HIS A 29 14.76 -1.12 -7.55
N PHE A 30 13.95 -1.03 -6.49
CA PHE A 30 12.58 -1.58 -6.50
C PHE A 30 11.67 -0.83 -7.46
N LEU A 31 11.74 0.50 -7.48
CA LEU A 31 10.97 1.33 -8.42
C LEU A 31 11.33 1.00 -9.89
N ASP A 32 12.62 0.91 -10.21
CA ASP A 32 13.11 0.53 -11.55
C ASP A 32 12.65 -0.88 -11.97
N LYS A 33 12.42 -1.79 -11.00
CA LYS A 33 11.91 -3.15 -11.22
C LYS A 33 10.38 -3.24 -11.27
N GLY A 34 9.68 -2.10 -11.23
CA GLY A 34 8.23 -2.01 -11.32
C GLY A 34 7.49 -2.37 -10.02
N TYR A 35 8.15 -2.26 -8.86
CA TYR A 35 7.45 -2.35 -7.58
C TYR A 35 6.79 -1.01 -7.25
N ALA A 36 5.58 -1.06 -6.74
CA ALA A 36 4.88 0.11 -6.23
C ALA A 36 5.24 0.34 -4.76
N LYS A 37 5.81 1.50 -4.45
CA LYS A 37 5.97 1.95 -3.06
C LYS A 37 4.58 2.15 -2.46
N GLN A 38 4.37 1.58 -1.28
CA GLN A 38 3.15 1.73 -0.51
C GLN A 38 3.24 2.97 0.37
N PHE A 39 2.11 3.59 0.66
CA PHE A 39 2.06 4.80 1.48
C PHE A 39 2.35 4.49 2.95
N GLU A 40 2.02 3.28 3.39
CA GLU A 40 2.21 2.86 4.77
C GLU A 40 3.70 2.74 5.12
N GLU A 41 4.06 3.34 6.24
CA GLU A 41 5.34 3.11 6.90
C GLU A 41 5.06 2.57 8.29
N LEU A 42 5.73 1.48 8.66
CA LEU A 42 5.44 0.78 9.91
C LEU A 42 6.69 0.62 10.75
N GLU A 43 6.58 0.92 12.04
CA GLU A 43 7.60 0.59 13.01
C GLU A 43 7.54 -0.88 13.41
N ALA A 44 8.67 -1.56 13.34
CA ALA A 44 8.78 -2.96 13.75
C ALA A 44 10.15 -3.27 14.36
N LEU A 45 10.23 -4.41 15.05
CA LEU A 45 11.47 -4.96 15.59
C LEU A 45 12.32 -5.64 14.51
N SER A 46 11.70 -6.16 13.45
CA SER A 46 12.38 -6.80 12.32
C SER A 46 11.60 -6.62 11.01
N PRO A 47 12.23 -6.84 9.84
CA PRO A 47 11.54 -6.78 8.55
C PRO A 47 10.38 -7.77 8.45
N GLU A 48 10.52 -8.97 9.02
CA GLU A 48 9.48 -10.01 8.99
C GLU A 48 8.25 -9.56 9.78
N ALA A 49 8.46 -8.99 10.97
CA ALA A 49 7.39 -8.42 11.78
C ALA A 49 6.68 -7.25 11.06
N ALA A 50 7.45 -6.42 10.35
CA ALA A 50 6.91 -5.33 9.53
C ALA A 50 6.00 -5.87 8.41
N VAL A 51 6.44 -6.91 7.70
CA VAL A 51 5.65 -7.55 6.63
C VAL A 51 4.39 -8.22 7.16
N ILE A 52 4.46 -8.90 8.30
CA ILE A 52 3.28 -9.49 8.94
C ILE A 52 2.26 -8.40 9.25
N ARG A 53 2.70 -7.31 9.90
CA ARG A 53 1.82 -6.19 10.24
C ARG A 53 1.21 -5.52 8.99
N PHE A 54 2.01 -5.36 7.95
CA PHE A 54 1.53 -4.83 6.66
C PHE A 54 0.47 -5.73 6.03
N LYS A 55 0.67 -7.06 6.04
CA LYS A 55 -0.32 -8.03 5.53
C LYS A 55 -1.60 -8.01 6.34
N ASP A 56 -1.53 -7.86 7.65
CA ASP A 56 -2.70 -7.75 8.51
C ASP A 56 -3.52 -6.52 8.12
N ILE A 57 -2.88 -5.34 7.97
CA ILE A 57 -3.53 -4.09 7.55
C ILE A 57 -4.17 -4.25 6.15
N LYS A 58 -3.42 -4.73 5.15
CA LYS A 58 -3.96 -4.93 3.79
C LYS A 58 -5.06 -6.00 3.74
N GLY A 59 -5.01 -7.00 4.61
CA GLY A 59 -6.07 -7.99 4.79
C GLY A 59 -7.34 -7.40 5.39
N GLU A 60 -7.19 -6.51 6.37
CA GLU A 60 -8.29 -5.72 6.96
C GLU A 60 -8.88 -4.74 5.95
N GLU A 61 -8.06 -4.05 5.14
CA GLU A 61 -8.53 -3.17 4.06
C GLU A 61 -9.37 -3.94 3.04
N ARG A 62 -8.91 -5.10 2.54
CA ARG A 62 -9.70 -5.90 1.58
C ARG A 62 -11.03 -6.39 2.16
N LYS A 63 -11.04 -6.79 3.43
CA LYS A 63 -12.28 -7.18 4.13
C LYS A 63 -13.21 -5.98 4.30
N THR A 64 -12.66 -4.81 4.56
CA THR A 64 -13.41 -3.57 4.71
C THR A 64 -13.95 -3.10 3.36
N GLU A 65 -13.14 -3.08 2.30
CA GLU A 65 -13.58 -2.79 0.93
C GLU A 65 -14.64 -3.77 0.44
N HIS A 66 -14.53 -5.07 0.73
CA HIS A 66 -15.59 -6.04 0.44
C HIS A 66 -16.84 -5.80 1.30
N ALA A 67 -16.70 -5.46 2.58
CA ALA A 67 -17.84 -5.12 3.43
C ALA A 67 -18.54 -3.83 2.97
N PHE A 68 -17.79 -2.82 2.49
CA PHE A 68 -18.30 -1.60 1.87
C PHE A 68 -18.89 -1.86 0.49
N SER A 69 -18.25 -2.67 -0.36
CA SER A 69 -18.78 -3.07 -1.66
C SER A 69 -20.10 -3.85 -1.55
N THR A 70 -20.28 -4.61 -0.46
CA THR A 70 -21.52 -5.36 -0.22
C THR A 70 -22.61 -4.50 0.44
N SER A 71 -22.26 -3.34 1.01
CA SER A 71 -23.20 -2.43 1.70
C SER A 71 -23.45 -1.09 1.00
N ALA A 72 -22.63 -0.70 0.02
CA ALA A 72 -22.75 0.55 -0.71
C ALA A 72 -22.87 0.29 -2.20
N VAL A 73 -24.09 0.48 -2.70
CA VAL A 73 -24.30 1.11 -4.01
C VAL A 73 -23.45 2.38 -4.00
N PHE A 74 -22.23 2.33 -4.54
CA PHE A 74 -21.48 3.54 -4.85
C PHE A 74 -22.23 4.19 -6.00
N THR A 75 -23.11 5.12 -5.65
CA THR A 75 -23.72 6.04 -6.60
C THR A 75 -22.58 6.84 -7.20
N SER A 76 -22.08 6.40 -8.36
CA SER A 76 -21.35 7.24 -9.28
C SER A 76 -22.32 8.33 -9.74
N LEU A 77 -22.51 9.37 -8.93
CA LEU A 77 -22.94 10.68 -9.43
C LEU A 77 -21.78 11.18 -10.31
N MET A 78 -21.69 10.63 -11.51
CA MET A 78 -21.12 11.38 -12.63
C MET A 78 -22.06 12.56 -12.81
N ASP A 79 -21.53 13.75 -12.55
CA ASP A 79 -22.17 15.02 -12.88
C ASP A 79 -22.71 14.98 -14.31
N VAL A 80 -24.01 14.73 -14.44
CA VAL A 80 -24.78 15.14 -15.62
C VAL A 80 -24.93 16.65 -15.50
N LEU A 81 -23.86 17.38 -15.84
CA LEU A 81 -23.93 18.81 -16.05
C LEU A 81 -24.35 19.06 -17.52
N LEU A 82 -25.67 19.17 -17.68
CA LEU A 82 -26.39 20.09 -18.58
C LEU A 82 -26.18 20.01 -20.12
N LYS A 83 -27.14 19.30 -20.75
CA LYS A 83 -28.07 19.77 -21.79
C LYS A 83 -27.80 21.16 -22.44
N LYS A 84 -27.59 21.11 -23.77
CA LYS A 84 -27.99 22.06 -24.84
C LYS A 84 -27.75 23.57 -24.60
N GLY A 85 -26.83 24.11 -25.38
CA GLY A 85 -26.88 25.44 -26.00
C GLY A 85 -26.45 25.32 -27.44
#